data_AF-A0A934IQ03-F1
#
_entry.id   AF-A0A934IQ03-F1
#
_cell.length_a   1.000
_cell.length_b   1.000
_cell.length_c   1.000
_cell.angle_alpha   90.00
_cell.angle_beta   90.00
_cell.angle_gamma   90.00
#
_symmetry.space_group_name_H-M   'P 1'
#
loop_
_entity.id
_entity.type
_entity.pdbx_description
1 polymer ?
#
loop_
_entity_poly.entity_id
_entity_poly.type
_entity_poly.pdbx_seq_one_letter_code
_entity_poly.pdbx_strand_id
1 'polypeptide(L)'
;MPSQISLAALLLLLAGTGVAHAHATAGGASAGAGQPFTLLLTVPHGCQGQPTTEVVVGIPEGFLVAEGLAVSGWTVSSVTAPLSRPYRLNDQTISEGVIEITWIGGSLPDDETGVFAVQGIFADDMAPGPARFPLLQLCPDGEEAWIDAGGDRPAPFVDVLP
;
A
#
# COMPACT_ATOMS: atom_id res chain seq x y z
N MET A 1 -1.76 32.85 -60.65
CA MET A 1 -0.35 33.01 -60.25
C MET A 1 -0.32 33.89 -58.99
N PRO A 2 0.36 33.52 -57.89
CA PRO A 2 0.45 32.23 -57.17
C PRO A 2 -0.22 32.32 -55.77
N SER A 3 -0.94 31.30 -55.30
CA SER A 3 -0.50 30.30 -54.30
C SER A 3 0.36 30.84 -53.15
N GLN A 4 -0.20 30.91 -51.93
CA GLN A 4 0.52 30.65 -50.68
C GLN A 4 -0.32 29.82 -49.71
N ILE A 5 0.32 28.77 -49.23
CA ILE A 5 -0.14 27.71 -48.32
C ILE A 5 -0.03 28.23 -46.89
N SER A 6 -1.00 27.92 -46.01
CA SER A 6 -0.71 27.82 -44.59
C SER A 6 -1.54 26.72 -43.94
N LEU A 7 -0.85 25.61 -43.75
CA LEU A 7 -1.21 24.43 -42.96
C LEU A 7 -1.18 24.85 -41.48
N ALA A 8 -2.30 25.35 -40.95
CA ALA A 8 -2.40 25.62 -39.52
C ALA A 8 -2.75 24.31 -38.79
N ALA A 9 -1.69 23.66 -38.30
CA ALA A 9 -1.73 22.47 -37.48
C ALA A 9 -2.54 22.71 -36.20
N LEU A 10 -3.71 22.08 -36.09
CA LEU A 10 -4.45 22.00 -34.83
C LEU A 10 -3.96 20.75 -34.08
N LEU A 11 -2.76 20.82 -33.50
CA LEU A 11 -2.39 19.90 -32.42
C LEU A 11 -3.23 20.29 -31.20
N LEU A 12 -4.37 19.62 -31.00
CA LEU A 12 -4.96 19.53 -29.68
C LEU A 12 -3.96 18.77 -28.81
N LEU A 13 -3.16 19.50 -28.03
CA LEU A 13 -2.56 18.94 -26.83
C LEU A 13 -3.74 18.53 -25.92
N LEU A 14 -4.08 17.24 -25.92
CA LEU A 14 -4.71 16.65 -24.75
C LEU A 14 -3.68 16.72 -23.63
N ALA A 15 -3.67 17.84 -22.91
CA ALA A 15 -3.18 17.89 -21.55
C ALA A 15 -4.08 16.96 -20.73
N GLY A 16 -3.77 15.66 -20.77
CA GLY A 16 -4.27 14.72 -19.79
C GLY A 16 -3.75 15.21 -18.46
N THR A 17 -4.63 15.81 -17.66
CA THR A 17 -4.40 16.02 -16.24
C THR A 17 -4.25 14.65 -15.60
N GLY A 18 -3.03 14.12 -15.60
CA GLY A 18 -2.68 12.99 -14.75
C GLY A 18 -3.04 13.40 -13.33
N VAL A 19 -4.00 12.72 -12.75
CA VAL A 19 -4.34 12.92 -11.35
C VAL A 19 -3.10 12.49 -10.58
N ALA A 20 -2.30 13.44 -10.10
CA ALA A 20 -1.18 13.13 -9.22
C ALA A 20 -1.78 12.48 -7.97
N HIS A 21 -1.67 11.16 -7.86
CA HIS A 21 -2.14 10.42 -6.70
C HIS A 21 -1.12 10.65 -5.58
N ALA A 22 -1.42 11.59 -4.69
CA ALA A 22 -0.57 11.93 -3.54
C ALA A 22 -0.78 10.98 -2.35
N HIS A 23 -1.61 9.94 -2.50
CA HIS A 23 -1.97 9.03 -1.41
C HIS A 23 -1.30 7.68 -1.60
N ALA A 24 -0.99 7.01 -0.48
CA ALA A 24 -0.59 5.63 -0.55
C ALA A 24 -1.72 4.76 -1.10
N THR A 25 -1.40 3.82 -1.98
CA THR A 25 -2.39 2.93 -2.60
C THR A 25 -2.02 1.47 -2.45
N ALA A 26 -3.02 0.60 -2.41
CA ALA A 26 -2.87 -0.84 -2.51
C ALA A 26 -2.98 -1.31 -3.98
N GLY A 27 -2.03 -2.09 -4.46
CA GLY A 27 -2.12 -2.84 -5.70
C GLY A 27 -2.86 -4.17 -5.49
N GLY A 28 -3.77 -4.50 -6.41
CA GLY A 28 -4.68 -5.65 -6.30
C GLY A 28 -6.00 -5.23 -5.65
N ALA A 29 -7.04 -5.00 -6.46
CA ALA A 29 -8.33 -4.49 -5.98
C ALA A 29 -9.09 -5.47 -5.06
N SER A 30 -8.76 -6.76 -5.15
CA SER A 30 -9.49 -7.80 -4.43
C SER A 30 -8.64 -9.04 -4.18
N ALA A 31 -8.92 -9.76 -3.11
CA ALA A 31 -8.26 -11.01 -2.73
C ALA A 31 -9.29 -12.07 -2.31
N GLY A 32 -9.11 -13.33 -2.73
CA GLY A 32 -9.96 -14.43 -2.27
C GLY A 32 -9.55 -14.93 -0.89
N ALA A 33 -10.51 -15.28 -0.05
CA ALA A 33 -10.25 -16.01 1.20
C ALA A 33 -9.52 -17.33 0.92
N GLY A 34 -8.57 -17.69 1.79
CA GLY A 34 -7.73 -18.88 1.67
C GLY A 34 -6.69 -18.87 0.54
N GLN A 35 -6.60 -17.79 -0.26
CA GLN A 35 -5.66 -17.68 -1.37
C GLN A 35 -4.44 -16.83 -1.03
N PRO A 36 -3.23 -17.21 -1.50
CA PRO A 36 -2.06 -16.34 -1.44
C PRO A 36 -2.33 -14.99 -2.11
N PHE A 37 -1.95 -13.92 -1.43
CA PHE A 37 -2.10 -12.57 -1.91
C PHE A 37 -0.84 -11.76 -1.61
N THR A 38 -0.44 -10.93 -2.57
CA THR A 38 0.63 -9.94 -2.39
C THR A 38 0.04 -8.56 -2.53
N LEU A 39 0.01 -7.84 -1.42
CA LEU A 39 -0.33 -6.43 -1.35
C LEU A 39 0.87 -5.60 -1.80
N LEU A 40 0.67 -4.68 -2.73
CA LEU A 40 1.68 -3.68 -3.12
C LEU A 40 1.28 -2.32 -2.56
N LEU A 41 2.01 -1.80 -1.58
CA LEU A 41 1.80 -0.48 -1.01
C LEU A 41 2.71 0.51 -1.72
N THR A 42 2.12 1.45 -2.47
CA THR A 42 2.86 2.49 -3.16
C THR A 42 2.93 3.74 -2.29
N VAL A 43 4.12 4.25 -1.99
CA VAL A 43 4.35 5.53 -1.29
C VAL A 43 4.86 6.52 -2.34
N PRO A 44 4.09 7.58 -2.69
CA PRO A 44 4.33 8.35 -3.92
C PRO A 44 5.52 9.31 -3.85
N HIS A 45 5.85 9.80 -2.65
CA HIS A 45 6.89 10.79 -2.38
C HIS A 45 7.30 10.74 -0.89
N GLY A 46 8.23 11.61 -0.51
CA GLY A 46 8.68 11.87 0.86
C GLY A 46 7.68 12.70 1.67
N CYS A 47 8.04 13.15 2.87
CA CYS A 47 7.17 14.00 3.68
C CYS A 47 7.74 15.41 3.67
N GLN A 48 6.94 16.39 3.24
CA GLN A 48 7.31 17.80 3.28
C GLN A 48 8.68 18.11 2.61
N GLY A 49 9.01 17.45 1.50
CA GLY A 49 10.30 17.66 0.82
C GLY A 49 11.45 16.81 1.35
N GLN A 50 11.22 15.97 2.36
CA GLN A 50 12.24 15.14 3.00
C GLN A 50 12.08 13.67 2.65
N PRO A 51 13.18 12.89 2.57
CA PRO A 51 13.07 11.49 2.25
C PRO A 51 12.35 10.70 3.34
N THR A 52 11.55 9.71 2.93
CA THR A 52 11.02 8.69 3.85
C THR A 52 12.16 7.83 4.36
N THR A 53 12.21 7.62 5.66
CA THR A 53 13.21 6.77 6.32
C THR A 53 12.59 5.56 7.00
N GLU A 54 11.28 5.57 7.19
CA GLU A 54 10.53 4.48 7.79
C GLU A 54 9.12 4.37 7.21
N VAL A 55 8.67 3.13 7.02
CA VAL A 55 7.31 2.79 6.62
C VAL A 55 6.79 1.71 7.56
N VAL A 56 5.72 2.01 8.28
CA VAL A 56 5.04 1.09 9.21
C VAL A 56 3.67 0.75 8.64
N VAL A 57 3.34 -0.53 8.60
CA VAL A 57 2.07 -1.03 8.06
C VAL A 57 1.39 -1.87 9.12
N GLY A 58 0.18 -1.47 9.49
CA GLY A 58 -0.73 -2.27 10.31
C GLY A 58 -1.33 -3.40 9.48
N ILE A 59 -1.29 -4.62 10.02
CA ILE A 59 -1.84 -5.81 9.38
C ILE A 59 -3.23 -6.09 9.96
N PRO A 60 -4.29 -6.10 9.13
CA PRO A 60 -5.63 -6.37 9.60
C PRO A 60 -5.76 -7.82 10.08
N GLU A 61 -6.55 -8.03 11.12
CA GLU A 61 -6.87 -9.39 11.57
C GLU A 61 -7.48 -10.22 10.43
N GLY A 62 -7.16 -11.50 10.43
CA GLY A 62 -7.55 -12.41 9.36
C GLY A 62 -6.65 -12.34 8.12
N PHE A 63 -5.72 -11.39 8.00
CA PHE A 63 -4.60 -11.50 7.05
C PHE A 63 -3.45 -12.23 7.72
N LEU A 64 -3.41 -13.54 7.51
CA LEU A 64 -2.56 -14.47 8.21
C LEU A 64 -1.24 -14.68 7.46
N VAL A 65 -0.26 -15.26 8.18
CA VAL A 65 1.08 -15.57 7.66
C VAL A 65 1.71 -14.39 6.91
N ALA A 66 1.47 -13.17 7.43
CA ALA A 66 1.88 -11.95 6.76
C ALA A 66 3.39 -11.72 6.89
N GLU A 67 4.02 -11.40 5.77
CA GLU A 67 5.47 -11.18 5.67
C GLU A 67 5.77 -9.96 4.80
N GLY A 68 6.67 -9.11 5.29
CA GLY A 68 7.15 -7.95 4.54
C GLY A 68 8.26 -8.38 3.58
N LEU A 69 8.12 -8.05 2.30
CA LEU A 69 9.15 -8.38 1.31
C LEU A 69 10.36 -7.46 1.47
N ALA A 70 11.54 -8.02 1.21
CA ALA A 70 12.79 -7.28 1.28
C ALA A 70 12.82 -6.14 0.25
N VAL A 71 13.26 -4.96 0.71
CA VAL A 71 13.51 -3.78 -0.15
C VAL A 71 14.99 -3.43 0.00
N SER A 72 15.68 -3.20 -1.12
CA SER A 72 17.12 -2.93 -1.11
C SER A 72 17.44 -1.69 -0.27
N GLY A 73 18.35 -1.82 0.69
CA GLY A 73 18.74 -0.74 1.61
C GLY A 73 17.81 -0.56 2.82
N TRP A 74 16.71 -1.30 2.93
CA TRP A 74 15.80 -1.26 4.08
C TRP A 74 15.95 -2.51 4.93
N THR A 75 15.81 -2.35 6.24
CA THR A 75 15.64 -3.47 7.17
C THR A 75 14.15 -3.69 7.40
N VAL A 76 13.66 -4.90 7.17
CA VAL A 76 12.27 -5.27 7.44
C VAL A 76 12.16 -6.07 8.75
N SER A 77 11.16 -5.74 9.56
CA SER A 77 10.82 -6.45 10.79
C SER A 77 9.30 -6.56 10.95
N SER A 78 8.86 -7.44 11.86
CA SER A 78 7.44 -7.63 12.15
C SER A 78 7.19 -7.79 13.64
N VAL A 79 6.00 -7.39 14.07
CA VAL A 79 5.48 -7.60 15.43
C VAL A 79 4.37 -8.63 15.37
N THR A 80 4.45 -9.66 16.21
CA THR A 80 3.43 -10.70 16.36
C THR A 80 2.69 -10.51 17.68
N ALA A 81 1.37 -10.70 17.66
CA ALA A 81 0.53 -10.65 18.85
C ALA A 81 -0.64 -11.65 18.75
N PRO A 82 -1.29 -11.96 19.89
CA PRO A 82 -2.56 -12.68 19.89
C PRO A 82 -3.65 -11.96 19.10
N LEU A 83 -4.42 -12.73 18.32
CA LEU A 83 -5.57 -12.25 17.57
C LEU A 83 -6.80 -12.18 18.47
N SER A 84 -7.75 -11.27 18.18
CA SER A 84 -8.99 -11.12 18.96
C SER A 84 -9.84 -12.39 19.00
N ARG A 85 -9.71 -13.23 17.97
CA ARG A 85 -10.28 -14.57 17.86
C ARG A 85 -9.34 -15.48 17.07
N PRO A 86 -9.47 -16.81 17.22
CA PRO A 86 -8.81 -17.72 16.28
C PRO A 86 -9.43 -17.63 14.88
N TYR A 87 -8.59 -17.81 13.86
CA TYR A 87 -8.96 -17.86 12.44
C TYR A 87 -8.59 -19.21 11.82
N ARG A 88 -9.27 -19.60 10.75
CA ARG A 88 -9.03 -20.85 10.02
C ARG A 88 -8.13 -20.60 8.80
N LEU A 89 -7.15 -21.48 8.63
CA LEU A 89 -6.33 -21.54 7.42
C LEU A 89 -6.06 -23.00 7.09
N ASN A 90 -6.74 -23.52 6.08
CA ASN A 90 -6.82 -24.94 5.77
C ASN A 90 -7.21 -25.75 7.02
N ASP A 91 -6.39 -26.74 7.39
CA ASP A 91 -6.59 -27.57 8.58
C ASP A 91 -6.12 -26.93 9.88
N GLN A 92 -5.49 -25.74 9.81
CA GLN A 92 -4.92 -25.05 10.95
C GLN A 92 -5.89 -24.07 11.59
N THR A 93 -5.66 -23.82 12.88
CA THR A 93 -6.31 -22.75 13.64
C THR A 93 -5.24 -21.81 14.14
N ILE A 94 -5.28 -20.57 13.68
CA ILE A 94 -4.27 -19.55 13.95
C ILE A 94 -4.82 -18.60 15.01
N SER A 95 -4.09 -18.40 16.11
CA SER A 95 -4.51 -17.55 17.24
C SER A 95 -3.52 -16.43 17.56
N GLU A 96 -2.35 -16.43 16.91
CA GLU A 96 -1.36 -15.36 16.94
C GLU A 96 -0.98 -15.06 15.48
N GLY A 97 -0.68 -13.80 15.19
CA GLY A 97 -0.32 -13.36 13.85
C GLY A 97 0.46 -12.06 13.87
N VAL A 98 1.05 -11.73 12.72
CA VAL A 98 1.72 -10.45 12.52
C VAL A 98 0.66 -9.35 12.52
N ILE A 99 0.84 -8.33 13.36
CA ILE A 99 -0.05 -7.17 13.47
C ILE A 99 0.58 -5.90 12.90
N GLU A 100 1.89 -5.91 12.68
CA GLU A 100 2.65 -4.77 12.18
C GLU A 100 3.89 -5.25 11.41
N ILE A 101 4.19 -4.57 10.31
CA ILE A 101 5.41 -4.76 9.52
C ILE A 101 6.06 -3.39 9.34
N THR A 102 7.37 -3.32 9.59
CA THR A 102 8.14 -2.08 9.50
C THR A 102 9.32 -2.25 8.55
N TRP A 103 9.49 -1.30 7.65
CA TRP A 103 10.72 -1.10 6.88
C TRP A 103 11.42 0.16 7.40
N ILE A 104 12.67 0.03 7.83
CA ILE A 104 13.45 1.15 8.41
C ILE A 104 14.87 1.21 7.86
N GLY A 105 15.46 2.41 7.90
CA GLY A 105 16.88 2.64 7.64
C GLY A 105 17.25 2.78 6.17
N GLY A 106 16.27 2.66 5.28
CA GLY A 106 16.42 3.04 3.89
C GLY A 106 16.12 4.53 3.67
N SER A 107 16.04 4.92 2.41
CA SER A 107 15.73 6.29 2.00
C SER A 107 14.91 6.25 0.72
N LEU A 108 13.69 6.78 0.75
CA LEU A 108 12.90 7.07 -0.44
C LEU A 108 12.89 8.60 -0.64
N PRO A 109 13.57 9.12 -1.68
CA PRO A 109 13.58 10.55 -2.00
C PRO A 109 12.19 11.15 -2.21
N ASP A 110 12.06 12.47 -2.02
CA ASP A 110 10.78 13.17 -2.15
C ASP A 110 10.23 13.16 -3.59
N ASP A 111 11.10 13.02 -4.58
CA ASP A 111 10.77 12.99 -5.99
C ASP A 111 10.67 11.57 -6.57
N GLU A 112 10.73 10.54 -5.72
CA GLU A 112 10.66 9.13 -6.11
C GLU A 112 9.46 8.41 -5.49
N THR A 113 8.98 7.38 -6.19
CA THR A 113 7.91 6.50 -5.70
C THR A 113 8.50 5.20 -5.19
N GLY A 114 8.16 4.84 -3.95
CA GLY A 114 8.53 3.58 -3.32
C GLY A 114 7.40 2.55 -3.39
N VAL A 115 7.76 1.27 -3.43
CA VAL A 115 6.81 0.16 -3.31
C VAL A 115 7.27 -0.76 -2.19
N PHE A 116 6.39 -0.97 -1.22
CA PHE A 116 6.56 -1.86 -0.09
C PHE A 116 5.52 -2.97 -0.21
N ALA A 117 5.97 -4.23 -0.22
CA ALA A 117 5.08 -5.34 -0.50
C ALA A 117 4.89 -6.22 0.73
N VAL A 118 3.65 -6.59 1.00
CA VAL A 118 3.29 -7.58 2.03
C VAL A 118 2.71 -8.80 1.34
N GLN A 119 3.23 -9.99 1.64
CA GLN A 119 2.62 -11.24 1.25
C GLN A 119 1.87 -11.85 2.42
N GLY A 120 0.76 -12.55 2.17
CA GLY A 120 0.01 -13.28 3.19
C GLY A 120 -1.20 -13.99 2.60
N ILE A 121 -2.08 -14.48 3.47
CA ILE A 121 -3.32 -15.18 3.08
C ILE A 121 -4.46 -14.66 3.95
N PHE A 122 -5.56 -14.22 3.35
CA PHE A 122 -6.78 -13.99 4.12
C PHE A 122 -7.34 -15.33 4.62
N ALA A 123 -7.74 -15.40 5.88
CA ALA A 123 -8.31 -16.59 6.51
C ALA A 123 -9.49 -17.17 5.71
N ASP A 124 -9.69 -18.48 5.76
CA ASP A 124 -10.79 -19.15 5.05
C ASP A 124 -12.16 -18.68 5.56
N ASP A 125 -12.22 -18.30 6.83
CA ASP A 125 -13.42 -17.80 7.51
C ASP A 125 -13.42 -16.28 7.63
N MET A 126 -12.67 -15.58 6.77
CA MET A 126 -12.69 -14.13 6.68
C MET A 126 -14.02 -13.64 6.09
N ALA A 127 -14.60 -12.60 6.70
CA ALA A 127 -15.82 -12.00 6.17
C ALA A 127 -15.50 -11.19 4.89
N PRO A 128 -16.34 -11.24 3.85
CA PRO A 128 -16.16 -10.40 2.67
C PRO A 128 -16.25 -8.91 3.00
N GLY A 129 -15.51 -8.09 2.26
CA GLY A 129 -15.50 -6.64 2.39
C GLY A 129 -14.09 -6.04 2.53
N PRO A 130 -13.99 -4.73 2.81
CA PRO A 130 -12.71 -4.03 2.78
C PRO A 130 -11.84 -4.38 3.99
N ALA A 131 -10.69 -5.00 3.74
CA ALA A 131 -9.60 -5.13 4.69
C ALA A 131 -8.63 -3.96 4.53
N ARG A 132 -8.44 -3.16 5.58
CA ARG A 132 -7.60 -1.96 5.57
C ARG A 132 -6.21 -2.27 6.12
N PHE A 133 -5.21 -1.64 5.53
CA PHE A 133 -3.81 -1.70 5.93
C PHE A 133 -3.37 -0.28 6.28
N PRO A 134 -3.61 0.17 7.53
CA PRO A 134 -3.13 1.48 7.98
C PRO A 134 -1.64 1.61 7.73
N LEU A 135 -1.21 2.75 7.18
CA LEU A 135 0.18 2.99 6.82
C LEU A 135 0.64 4.30 7.45
N LEU A 136 1.81 4.27 8.08
CA LEU A 136 2.52 5.44 8.58
C LEU A 136 3.86 5.56 7.84
N GLN A 137 4.07 6.68 7.17
CA GLN A 137 5.35 7.07 6.58
C GLN A 137 6.01 8.07 7.53
N LEU A 138 7.27 7.84 7.88
CA LEU A 138 8.05 8.79 8.67
C LEU A 138 9.23 9.33 7.88
N CYS A 139 9.47 10.61 8.08
CA CYS A 139 10.58 11.40 7.59
C CYS A 139 11.24 12.13 8.78
N PRO A 140 12.44 12.72 8.63
CA PRO A 140 13.18 13.29 9.76
C PRO A 140 12.38 14.30 10.59
N ASP A 141 11.68 15.24 9.93
CA ASP A 141 10.85 16.26 10.60
C ASP A 141 9.36 16.19 10.19
N GLY A 142 8.87 15.03 9.75
CA GLY A 142 7.49 14.90 9.28
C GLY A 142 6.97 13.47 9.26
N GLU A 143 5.65 13.34 9.20
CA GLU A 143 4.98 12.05 9.06
C GLU A 143 3.76 12.19 8.18
N GLU A 144 3.40 11.11 7.50
CA GLU A 144 2.17 10.99 6.73
C GLU A 144 1.41 9.74 7.19
N ALA A 145 0.21 9.94 7.73
CA ALA A 145 -0.63 8.88 8.28
C ALA A 145 -1.81 8.60 7.36
N TRP A 146 -1.82 7.43 6.71
CA TRP A 146 -2.96 6.90 5.96
C TRP A 146 -3.62 5.79 6.77
N ILE A 147 -4.39 6.20 7.78
CA ILE A 147 -4.94 5.30 8.80
C ILE A 147 -6.47 5.30 8.84
N ASP A 148 -7.11 6.33 8.30
CA ASP A 148 -8.56 6.51 8.41
C ASP A 148 -9.32 5.72 7.35
N ALA A 149 -10.58 5.38 7.63
CA ALA A 149 -11.45 4.70 6.68
C ALA A 149 -11.92 5.61 5.51
N GLY A 150 -11.68 6.92 5.61
CA GLY A 150 -12.05 7.97 4.67
C GLY A 150 -11.30 9.28 5.00
N GLY A 151 -11.69 10.39 4.38
CA GLY A 151 -11.00 11.68 4.55
C GLY A 151 -9.88 11.89 3.53
N ASP A 152 -8.98 12.84 3.79
CA ASP A 152 -7.94 13.22 2.84
C ASP A 152 -6.83 12.16 2.73
N ARG A 153 -6.69 11.26 3.70
CA ARG A 153 -5.65 10.21 3.71
C ARG A 153 -6.22 8.85 4.09
N PRO A 154 -7.05 8.25 3.23
CA PRO A 154 -7.63 6.96 3.53
C PRO A 154 -6.55 5.89 3.59
N ALA A 155 -6.67 4.96 4.53
CA ALA A 155 -5.84 3.77 4.59
C ALA A 155 -5.99 2.96 3.28
N PRO A 156 -4.88 2.45 2.73
CA PRO A 156 -4.91 1.44 1.68
C PRO A 156 -5.82 0.27 2.08
N PHE A 157 -6.59 -0.25 1.13
CA PHE A 157 -7.48 -1.38 1.39
C PHE A 157 -7.56 -2.33 0.21
N VAL A 158 -7.95 -3.56 0.52
CA VAL A 158 -8.23 -4.64 -0.44
C VAL A 158 -9.60 -5.20 -0.13
N ASP A 159 -10.43 -5.42 -1.15
CA ASP A 159 -11.71 -6.10 -0.95
C ASP A 159 -11.49 -7.61 -0.85
N VAL A 160 -11.81 -8.18 0.31
CA VAL A 160 -11.86 -9.62 0.51
C VAL A 160 -13.10 -10.17 -0.18
N LEU A 161 -12.89 -11.07 -1.13
CA LEU A 161 -13.95 -11.76 -1.84
C LEU A 161 -14.43 -12.98 -1.03
N PRO A 162 -15.67 -13.44 -1.26
CA PRO A 162 -16.18 -14.67 -0.66
C PRO A 162 -15.36 -15.91 -1.00
#